data_AF-A0A562INF9-F1
#
_entry.id   AF-A0A562INF9-F1
#
_cell.length_a   1.000
_cell.length_b   1.000
_cell.length_c   1.000
_cell.angle_alpha   90.00
_cell.angle_beta   90.00
_cell.angle_gamma   90.00
#
_symmetry.space_group_name_H-M   'P 1'
#
loop_
_entity.id
_entity.type
_entity.pdbx_description
1 polymer ?
#
loop_
_entity_poly.entity_id
_entity_poly.type
_entity_poly.pdbx_seq_one_letter_code
_entity_poly.pdbx_strand_id
1 'polypeptide(L)'
;MTTATWLLLAVAVLVVLLLGWAAWTLTRLRRLAGRVRRAREVLDAALLRRAELAAAVARERADDLGPELAAALAAAAAGARAPTAGDREAAENRLGGLLRRVPPEARPPELQDTGMRVGLARRFYNDAVRDTLVLRRGRPARLLRLHTGRPLPRYFDIDDGLDAVLTGPGAGAVSGAGRLPG
;
A
#
# COMPACT_ATOMS: atom_id res chain seq x y z
N MET A 1 -35.72 -47.92 -4.66
CA MET A 1 -34.51 -47.11 -4.39
C MET A 1 -34.11 -47.35 -2.95
N THR A 2 -32.94 -47.94 -2.70
CA THR A 2 -32.51 -48.28 -1.33
C THR A 2 -32.00 -47.01 -0.62
N THR A 3 -32.09 -46.96 0.70
CA THR A 3 -31.54 -45.87 1.52
C THR A 3 -30.07 -45.57 1.19
N ALA A 4 -29.29 -46.61 0.89
CA ALA A 4 -27.90 -46.49 0.42
C ALA A 4 -27.75 -45.66 -0.86
N THR A 5 -28.63 -45.86 -1.87
CA THR A 5 -28.59 -45.06 -3.11
C THR A 5 -28.85 -43.57 -2.85
N TRP A 6 -29.80 -43.25 -1.96
CA TRP A 6 -30.07 -41.86 -1.57
C TRP A 6 -28.90 -41.24 -0.79
N LEU A 7 -28.24 -42.00 0.09
CA LEU A 7 -27.05 -41.54 0.80
C LEU A 7 -25.90 -41.23 -0.16
N LEU A 8 -25.61 -42.12 -1.12
CA LEU A 8 -24.56 -41.89 -2.12
C LEU A 8 -24.84 -40.64 -2.96
N LEU A 9 -26.09 -40.46 -3.40
CA LEU A 9 -26.50 -39.26 -4.14
C LEU A 9 -26.34 -38.00 -3.29
N ALA A 10 -26.76 -38.02 -2.03
CA ALA A 10 -26.60 -36.88 -1.12
C ALA A 10 -25.13 -36.51 -0.90
N VAL A 11 -24.25 -37.51 -0.72
CA VAL A 11 -22.81 -37.31 -0.61
C VAL A 11 -22.22 -36.74 -1.90
N ALA A 12 -22.60 -37.27 -3.07
CA ALA A 12 -22.13 -36.77 -4.35
C ALA A 12 -22.53 -35.30 -4.57
N VAL A 13 -23.78 -34.93 -4.28
CA VAL A 13 -24.24 -33.55 -4.34
C VAL A 13 -23.46 -32.67 -3.38
N LEU A 14 -23.25 -33.11 -2.13
CA LEU A 14 -22.46 -32.37 -1.15
C LEU A 14 -21.03 -32.12 -1.63
N VAL A 15 -20.38 -33.13 -2.22
CA VAL A 15 -19.02 -33.01 -2.78
C VAL A 15 -19.00 -31.99 -3.91
N VAL A 16 -19.95 -32.02 -4.84
CA VAL A 16 -20.03 -31.04 -5.94
C VAL A 16 -20.20 -29.62 -5.40
N LEU A 17 -21.06 -29.43 -4.40
CA LEU A 17 -21.26 -28.13 -3.75
C LEU A 17 -19.99 -27.63 -3.06
N LEU A 18 -19.27 -28.50 -2.34
CA LEU A 18 -18.00 -28.16 -1.69
C LEU A 18 -16.91 -27.79 -2.69
N LEU A 19 -16.80 -28.53 -3.80
CA LEU A 19 -15.85 -28.23 -4.87
C LEU A 19 -16.16 -26.89 -5.55
N GLY A 20 -17.44 -26.63 -5.86
CA GLY A 20 -17.88 -25.35 -6.42
C GLY A 20 -17.57 -24.17 -5.49
N TRP A 21 -17.86 -24.32 -4.20
CA TRP A 21 -17.55 -23.31 -3.17
C TRP A 21 -16.03 -23.06 -3.02
N ALA A 22 -15.22 -24.11 -3.05
CA ALA A 22 -13.76 -24.01 -2.99
C ALA A 22 -13.20 -23.31 -4.24
N ALA A 23 -13.68 -23.67 -5.43
CA ALA A 23 -13.28 -23.04 -6.69
C ALA A 23 -13.62 -21.54 -6.71
N TRP A 24 -14.83 -21.17 -6.29
CA TRP A 24 -15.26 -19.77 -6.17
C TRP A 24 -14.40 -18.98 -5.17
N THR A 25 -14.07 -19.57 -4.02
CA THR A 25 -13.22 -18.92 -3.02
C THR A 25 -11.80 -18.70 -3.55
N LEU A 26 -11.26 -19.68 -4.28
CA LEU A 26 -9.93 -19.61 -4.88
C LEU A 26 -9.82 -18.53 -5.96
N THR A 27 -10.81 -18.44 -6.86
CA THR A 27 -10.83 -17.39 -7.89
C THR A 27 -10.94 -16.00 -7.28
N ARG A 28 -11.77 -15.83 -6.24
CA ARG A 28 -11.90 -14.58 -5.50
C ARG A 28 -10.58 -14.17 -4.84
N LEU A 29 -9.87 -15.09 -4.19
CA LEU A 29 -8.56 -14.84 -3.59
C LEU A 29 -7.51 -14.44 -4.64
N ARG A 30 -7.44 -15.17 -5.77
CA ARG A 30 -6.53 -14.86 -6.89
C ARG A 30 -6.77 -13.46 -7.45
N ARG A 31 -8.05 -13.07 -7.60
CA ARG A 31 -8.43 -11.74 -8.08
C ARG A 31 -7.93 -10.63 -7.13
N LEU A 32 -8.09 -10.80 -5.82
CA LEU A 32 -7.60 -9.81 -4.84
C LEU A 32 -6.07 -9.76 -4.81
N ALA A 33 -5.39 -10.90 -4.83
CA ALA A 33 -3.92 -10.94 -4.91
C ALA A 33 -3.40 -10.23 -6.16
N GLY A 34 -4.04 -10.44 -7.32
CA GLY A 34 -3.73 -9.72 -8.55
C GLY A 34 -4.05 -8.23 -8.50
N ARG A 35 -5.03 -7.80 -7.69
CA ARG A 35 -5.33 -6.37 -7.45
C ARG A 35 -4.24 -5.73 -6.60
N VAL A 36 -3.81 -6.38 -5.52
CA VAL A 36 -2.71 -5.89 -4.66
C VAL A 36 -1.43 -5.75 -5.45
N ARG A 37 -1.05 -6.76 -6.25
CA ARG A 37 0.17 -6.71 -7.08
C ARG A 37 0.14 -5.54 -8.06
N ARG A 38 -0.96 -5.37 -8.81
CA ARG A 38 -1.12 -4.25 -9.74
C ARG A 38 -1.10 -2.88 -9.04
N ALA A 39 -1.77 -2.76 -7.90
CA ALA A 39 -1.75 -1.52 -7.12
C ALA A 39 -0.33 -1.21 -6.59
N ARG A 40 0.43 -2.25 -6.23
CA ARG A 40 1.83 -2.12 -5.81
C ARG A 40 2.72 -1.64 -6.95
N GLU A 41 2.58 -2.22 -8.15
CA GLU A 41 3.30 -1.79 -9.36
C GLU A 41 3.03 -0.30 -9.69
N VAL A 42 1.77 0.14 -9.59
CA VAL A 42 1.38 1.55 -9.79
C VAL A 42 2.02 2.47 -8.74
N LEU A 43 1.99 2.06 -7.47
CA LEU A 43 2.64 2.80 -6.38
C LEU A 43 4.15 2.92 -6.60
N ASP A 44 4.81 1.81 -6.91
CA ASP A 44 6.26 1.79 -7.13
C ASP A 44 6.67 2.69 -8.32
N ALA A 45 5.88 2.70 -9.40
CA ALA A 45 6.10 3.61 -10.53
C ALA A 45 5.94 5.09 -10.14
N ALA A 46 4.91 5.43 -9.34
CA ALA A 46 4.68 6.80 -8.88
C ALA A 46 5.83 7.28 -7.97
N LEU A 47 6.30 6.43 -7.05
CA LEU A 47 7.42 6.74 -6.17
C LEU A 47 8.74 6.90 -6.94
N LEU A 48 9.00 6.02 -7.92
CA LEU A 48 10.18 6.15 -8.78
C LEU A 48 10.16 7.47 -9.55
N ARG A 49 9.01 7.85 -10.11
CA ARG A 49 8.86 9.12 -10.83
C ARG A 49 9.13 10.32 -9.92
N ARG A 50 8.69 10.27 -8.67
CA ARG A 50 8.96 11.30 -7.66
C ARG A 50 10.46 11.42 -7.39
N ALA A 51 11.14 10.29 -7.19
CA ALA A 51 12.57 10.26 -6.97
C ALA A 51 13.36 10.74 -8.20
N GLU A 52 12.86 10.46 -9.41
CA GLU A 52 13.43 11.00 -10.65
C GLU A 52 13.35 12.52 -10.72
N LEU A 53 12.16 13.06 -10.48
CA LEU A 53 11.93 14.49 -10.52
C LEU A 53 12.68 15.21 -9.39
N ALA A 54 12.74 14.64 -8.19
CA ALA A 54 13.51 15.22 -7.09
C ALA A 54 15.01 15.30 -7.41
N ALA A 55 15.57 14.28 -8.07
CA ALA A 55 16.96 14.31 -8.53
C ALA A 55 17.19 15.29 -9.69
N ALA A 56 16.18 15.56 -10.53
CA ALA A 56 16.24 16.62 -11.53
C ALA A 56 16.28 18.00 -10.86
N VAL A 57 15.36 18.25 -9.92
CA VAL A 57 15.32 19.50 -9.12
C VAL A 57 16.65 19.73 -8.38
N ALA A 58 17.20 18.70 -7.75
CA ALA A 58 18.49 18.81 -7.04
C ALA A 58 19.66 19.24 -7.95
N ARG A 59 19.62 18.89 -9.25
CA ARG A 59 20.67 19.22 -10.22
C ARG A 59 20.40 20.56 -10.92
N GLU A 60 19.17 20.78 -11.35
CA GLU A 60 18.78 21.93 -12.18
C GLU A 60 18.55 23.21 -11.36
N ARG A 61 18.18 23.07 -10.09
CA ARG A 61 17.91 24.19 -9.16
C ARG A 61 18.92 24.23 -8.02
N ALA A 62 20.15 23.73 -8.24
CA ALA A 62 21.17 23.66 -7.21
C ALA A 62 21.50 25.04 -6.61
N ASP A 63 21.52 26.08 -7.45
CA ASP A 63 21.78 27.47 -7.03
C ASP A 63 20.67 28.00 -6.11
N ASP A 64 19.40 27.72 -6.43
CA ASP A 64 18.24 28.12 -5.62
C ASP A 64 18.17 27.36 -4.28
N LEU A 65 18.64 26.11 -4.25
CA LEU A 65 18.59 25.23 -3.08
C LEU A 65 19.74 25.47 -2.10
N GLY A 66 20.89 25.95 -2.60
CA GLY A 66 22.16 25.91 -1.91
C GLY A 66 22.80 24.50 -1.90
N PRO A 67 24.12 24.42 -1.71
CA PRO A 67 24.89 23.20 -1.93
C PRO A 67 24.51 22.05 -0.98
N GLU A 68 24.22 22.37 0.29
CA GLU A 68 23.86 21.35 1.29
C GLU A 68 22.52 20.68 1.00
N LEU A 69 21.48 21.47 0.70
CA LEU A 69 20.15 20.95 0.42
C LEU A 69 20.11 20.23 -0.92
N ALA A 70 20.78 20.76 -1.95
CA ALA A 70 20.91 20.09 -3.24
C ALA A 70 21.57 18.72 -3.10
N ALA A 71 22.70 18.62 -2.39
CA ALA A 71 23.38 17.36 -2.14
C ALA A 71 22.53 16.38 -1.31
N ALA A 72 21.88 16.86 -0.25
CA ALA A 72 21.01 16.04 0.58
C ALA A 72 19.80 15.50 -0.22
N LEU A 73 19.19 16.33 -1.06
CA LEU A 73 18.06 15.95 -1.90
C LEU A 73 18.46 14.93 -2.96
N ALA A 74 19.62 15.11 -3.61
CA ALA A 74 20.16 14.15 -4.56
C ALA A 74 20.43 12.78 -3.92
N ALA A 75 21.03 12.77 -2.72
CA ALA A 75 21.29 11.54 -1.98
C ALA A 75 20.01 10.82 -1.55
N ALA A 76 19.01 11.57 -1.06
CA ALA A 76 17.72 11.01 -0.68
C ALA A 76 16.95 10.46 -1.91
N ALA A 77 17.01 11.16 -3.04
CA ALA A 77 16.41 10.69 -4.28
C ALA A 77 17.07 9.38 -4.76
N ALA A 78 18.40 9.27 -4.69
CA ALA A 78 19.10 8.02 -4.99
C ALA A 78 18.71 6.88 -4.04
N GLY A 79 18.64 7.15 -2.73
CA GLY A 79 18.19 6.18 -1.73
C GLY A 79 16.73 5.72 -1.92
N ALA A 80 15.86 6.60 -2.43
CA ALA A 80 14.50 6.22 -2.80
C ALA A 80 14.45 5.34 -4.05
N ARG A 81 15.32 5.55 -5.05
CA ARG A 81 15.36 4.70 -6.26
C ARG A 81 15.84 3.28 -5.97
N ALA A 82 16.81 3.14 -5.07
CA ALA A 82 17.43 1.86 -4.71
C ALA A 82 17.47 1.71 -3.19
N PRO A 83 16.34 1.41 -2.55
CA PRO A 83 16.25 1.27 -1.10
C PRO A 83 16.96 -0.01 -0.68
N THR A 84 17.80 0.08 0.34
CA THR A 84 18.34 -1.10 1.02
C THR A 84 17.21 -1.95 1.60
N ALA A 85 17.38 -3.27 1.60
CA ALA A 85 16.33 -4.23 1.90
C ALA A 85 15.61 -3.90 3.23
N GLY A 86 14.34 -3.49 3.13
CA GLY A 86 13.45 -3.21 4.27
C GLY A 86 13.11 -1.74 4.50
N ASP A 87 13.80 -0.79 3.89
CA ASP A 87 13.75 0.63 4.29
C ASP A 87 13.08 1.58 3.28
N ARG A 88 12.18 1.06 2.42
CA ARG A 88 11.51 1.85 1.38
C ARG A 88 10.73 3.04 1.94
N GLU A 89 9.98 2.80 3.01
CA GLU A 89 9.14 3.81 3.68
C GLU A 89 9.99 4.93 4.29
N ALA A 90 11.10 4.60 4.97
CA ALA A 90 11.96 5.65 5.53
C ALA A 90 12.72 6.42 4.44
N ALA A 91 13.14 5.75 3.36
CA ALA A 91 13.74 6.43 2.21
C ALA A 91 12.77 7.46 1.59
N GLU A 92 11.50 7.10 1.42
CA GLU A 92 10.46 8.01 0.94
C GLU A 92 10.13 9.13 1.94
N ASN A 93 10.09 8.83 3.24
CA ASN A 93 9.87 9.83 4.28
C ASN A 93 11.01 10.85 4.33
N ARG A 94 12.26 10.40 4.21
CA ARG A 94 13.43 11.27 4.11
C ARG A 94 13.35 12.17 2.88
N LEU A 95 13.01 11.59 1.72
CA LEU A 95 12.82 12.35 0.49
C LEU A 95 11.69 13.40 0.63
N GLY A 96 10.54 13.00 1.18
CA GLY A 96 9.41 13.89 1.41
C GLY A 96 9.73 15.03 2.38
N GLY A 97 10.47 14.74 3.46
CA GLY A 97 10.94 15.75 4.40
C GLY A 97 11.85 16.80 3.76
N LEU A 98 12.74 16.39 2.86
CA LEU A 98 13.61 17.32 2.13
C LEU A 98 12.85 18.12 1.06
N LEU A 99 11.91 17.49 0.35
CA LEU A 99 11.05 18.18 -0.62
C LEU A 99 10.22 19.30 0.03
N ARG A 100 9.82 19.15 1.30
CA ARG A 100 9.15 20.22 2.06
C ARG A 100 10.05 21.42 2.35
N ARG A 101 11.38 21.26 2.32
CA ARG A 101 12.37 22.34 2.50
C ARG A 101 12.74 23.04 1.20
N VAL A 102 12.41 22.46 0.04
CA VAL A 102 12.64 23.10 -1.27
C VAL A 102 11.83 24.40 -1.32
N PRO A 103 12.44 25.56 -1.66
CA PRO A 103 11.75 26.84 -1.70
C PRO A 103 10.73 26.86 -2.86
N PRO A 104 9.59 27.57 -2.73
CA PRO A 104 8.51 27.53 -3.71
C PRO A 104 8.92 27.95 -5.13
N GLU A 105 9.90 28.84 -5.26
CA GLU A 105 10.49 29.32 -6.52
C GLU A 105 11.26 28.19 -7.25
N ALA A 106 11.81 27.25 -6.48
CA ALA A 106 12.52 26.07 -6.97
C ALA A 106 11.60 24.85 -7.19
N ARG A 107 10.29 24.95 -6.89
CA ARG A 107 9.35 23.83 -7.04
C ARG A 107 8.69 23.84 -8.42
N PRO A 108 9.04 22.89 -9.30
CA PRO A 108 8.31 22.73 -10.56
C PRO A 108 6.88 22.20 -10.27
N PRO A 109 5.87 22.57 -11.07
CA PRO A 109 4.48 22.15 -10.87
C PRO A 109 4.32 20.61 -10.92
N GLU A 110 5.17 19.93 -11.68
CA GLU A 110 5.23 18.46 -11.79
C GLU A 110 5.49 17.79 -10.43
N LEU A 111 6.12 18.49 -9.48
CA LEU A 111 6.42 17.95 -8.16
C LEU A 111 5.15 17.79 -7.32
N GLN A 112 4.23 18.75 -7.42
CA GLN A 112 2.93 18.70 -6.76
C GLN A 112 2.07 17.57 -7.35
N ASP A 113 1.99 17.51 -8.67
CA ASP A 113 1.23 16.47 -9.37
C ASP A 113 1.78 15.06 -9.07
N THR A 114 3.11 14.90 -9.05
CA THR A 114 3.71 13.62 -8.66
C THR A 114 3.40 13.28 -7.19
N GLY A 115 3.40 14.26 -6.29
CA GLY A 115 2.98 14.09 -4.90
C GLY A 115 1.53 13.59 -4.78
N MET A 116 0.60 14.22 -5.51
CA MET A 116 -0.80 13.77 -5.57
C MET A 116 -0.94 12.35 -6.11
N ARG A 117 -0.21 12.02 -7.19
CA ARG A 117 -0.22 10.67 -7.78
C ARG A 117 0.29 9.61 -6.79
N VAL A 118 1.33 9.92 -6.02
CA VAL A 118 1.84 9.02 -4.97
C VAL A 118 0.80 8.76 -3.90
N GLY A 119 0.14 9.80 -3.37
CA GLY A 119 -0.89 9.61 -2.35
C GLY A 119 -2.10 8.81 -2.85
N LEU A 120 -2.54 9.07 -4.07
CA LEU A 120 -3.62 8.30 -4.70
C LEU A 120 -3.24 6.81 -4.87
N ALA A 121 -2.03 6.55 -5.36
CA ALA A 121 -1.53 5.19 -5.54
C ALA A 121 -1.38 4.45 -4.19
N ARG A 122 -0.89 5.14 -3.15
CA ARG A 122 -0.81 4.62 -1.78
C ARG A 122 -2.18 4.22 -1.26
N ARG A 123 -3.19 5.06 -1.46
CA ARG A 123 -4.57 4.77 -1.06
C ARG A 123 -5.12 3.55 -1.79
N PHE A 124 -4.99 3.47 -3.11
CA PHE A 124 -5.46 2.30 -3.87
C PHE A 124 -4.78 1.00 -3.48
N TYR A 125 -3.47 1.06 -3.18
CA TYR A 125 -2.73 -0.07 -2.64
C TYR A 125 -3.29 -0.47 -1.26
N ASN A 126 -3.43 0.48 -0.34
CA ASN A 126 -3.93 0.23 1.01
C ASN A 126 -5.38 -0.30 1.02
N ASP A 127 -6.24 0.15 0.10
CA ASP A 127 -7.59 -0.39 -0.09
C ASP A 127 -7.54 -1.86 -0.57
N ALA A 128 -6.66 -2.17 -1.54
CA ALA A 128 -6.48 -3.55 -2.00
C ALA A 128 -5.92 -4.47 -0.90
N VAL A 129 -5.01 -3.96 -0.06
CA VAL A 129 -4.50 -4.65 1.14
C VAL A 129 -5.65 -4.92 2.10
N ARG A 130 -6.46 -3.90 2.42
CA ARG A 130 -7.61 -4.00 3.33
C ARG A 130 -8.59 -5.07 2.86
N ASP A 131 -9.00 -5.04 1.59
CA ASP A 131 -9.89 -6.04 0.99
C ASP A 131 -9.34 -7.47 1.17
N THR A 132 -8.03 -7.63 0.95
CA THR A 132 -7.35 -8.91 1.08
C THR A 132 -7.30 -9.39 2.53
N LEU A 133 -7.04 -8.49 3.48
CA LEU A 133 -7.03 -8.81 4.91
C LEU A 133 -8.41 -9.22 5.42
N VAL A 134 -9.46 -8.50 5.02
CA VAL A 134 -10.86 -8.82 5.37
C VAL A 134 -11.23 -10.21 4.86
N LEU A 135 -10.90 -10.54 3.60
CA LEU A 135 -11.20 -11.85 3.05
C LEU A 135 -10.40 -12.97 3.73
N ARG A 136 -9.10 -12.75 3.98
CA ARG A 136 -8.22 -13.75 4.61
C ARG A 136 -8.56 -14.02 6.07
N ARG A 137 -9.14 -13.05 6.79
CA ARG A 137 -9.65 -13.23 8.17
C ARG A 137 -11.00 -13.96 8.20
N GLY A 138 -11.70 -14.07 7.08
CA GLY A 138 -13.00 -14.74 6.99
C GLY A 138 -12.92 -16.27 7.12
N ARG A 139 -14.02 -16.88 7.57
CA ARG A 139 -14.25 -18.34 7.65
C ARG A 139 -13.86 -19.14 6.38
N PRO A 140 -14.19 -18.70 5.14
CA PRO A 140 -13.87 -19.49 3.94
C PRO A 140 -12.37 -19.66 3.70
N ALA A 141 -11.57 -18.60 3.90
CA ALA A 141 -10.12 -18.67 3.74
C ALA A 141 -9.48 -19.56 4.81
N ARG A 142 -10.04 -19.55 6.03
CA ARG A 142 -9.58 -20.35 7.19
C ARG A 142 -9.80 -21.85 6.98
N LEU A 143 -10.99 -22.24 6.50
CA LEU A 143 -11.34 -23.63 6.23
C LEU A 143 -10.46 -24.26 5.15
N LEU A 144 -10.09 -23.50 4.12
CA LEU A 144 -9.25 -24.01 3.03
C LEU A 144 -7.75 -24.03 3.36
N ARG A 145 -7.32 -23.52 4.53
CA ARG A 145 -5.90 -23.36 4.95
C ARG A 145 -4.97 -22.83 3.85
N LEU A 146 -5.52 -22.07 2.91
CA LEU A 146 -4.88 -21.79 1.61
C LEU A 146 -3.77 -20.72 1.67
N HIS A 147 -3.43 -20.28 2.88
CA HIS A 147 -2.64 -19.08 3.15
C HIS A 147 -1.43 -19.34 4.06
N THR A 148 -1.17 -20.60 4.43
CA THR A 148 -0.14 -21.00 5.40
C THR A 148 1.29 -20.66 4.96
N GLY A 149 1.54 -20.38 3.67
CA GLY A 149 2.88 -20.07 3.15
C GLY A 149 3.07 -18.67 2.56
N ARG A 150 2.05 -17.79 2.56
CA ARG A 150 2.18 -16.45 1.97
C ARG A 150 2.05 -15.35 3.02
N PRO A 151 3.06 -14.47 3.18
CA PRO A 151 2.98 -13.35 4.11
C PRO A 151 1.77 -12.48 3.79
N LEU A 152 1.20 -11.86 4.82
CA LEU A 152 0.13 -10.89 4.64
C LEU A 152 0.71 -9.63 3.96
N PRO A 153 0.04 -9.07 2.95
CA PRO A 153 0.48 -7.80 2.42
C PRO A 153 0.39 -6.75 3.53
N ARG A 154 1.42 -5.90 3.62
CA ARG A 154 1.52 -4.84 4.62
C ARG A 154 1.04 -3.52 4.02
N TYR A 155 0.37 -2.71 4.82
CA TYR A 155 0.09 -1.32 4.45
C TYR A 155 1.39 -0.58 4.15
N PHE A 156 1.32 0.39 3.25
CA PHE A 156 2.43 1.29 2.95
C PHE A 156 2.11 2.65 3.53
N ASP A 157 2.98 3.14 4.40
CA ASP A 157 2.79 4.36 5.17
C ASP A 157 3.96 5.32 4.96
N ILE A 158 3.64 6.52 4.49
CA ILE A 158 4.61 7.60 4.28
C ILE A 158 3.96 8.92 4.67
N ASP A 159 4.76 9.82 5.24
CA ASP A 159 4.34 11.17 5.59
C ASP A 159 4.42 12.08 4.35
N ASP A 160 3.39 11.97 3.50
CA ASP A 160 3.22 12.77 2.28
C ASP A 160 2.36 14.03 2.48
N GLY A 161 1.89 14.29 3.72
CA GLY A 161 1.02 15.43 4.06
C GLY A 161 -0.40 15.33 3.49
N LEU A 162 -0.71 14.36 2.63
CA LEU A 162 -2.05 14.15 2.08
C LEU A 162 -3.01 13.55 3.12
N ASP A 163 -2.47 12.82 4.11
CA ASP A 163 -3.26 12.33 5.23
C ASP A 163 -3.92 13.48 6.01
N ALA A 164 -3.23 14.62 6.16
CA ALA A 164 -3.75 15.82 6.82
C ALA A 164 -4.79 16.59 5.97
N VAL A 165 -4.69 16.53 4.65
CA VAL A 165 -5.66 17.18 3.73
C VAL A 165 -6.98 16.40 3.69
N LEU A 166 -6.93 15.07 3.85
CA LEU A 166 -8.09 14.19 3.83
C LEU A 166 -8.71 13.97 5.22
N THR A 167 -7.93 14.11 6.29
CA THR A 167 -8.47 14.36 7.63
C THR A 167 -8.72 15.86 7.80
N GLY A 168 -9.82 16.35 7.20
CA GLY A 168 -10.39 17.64 7.63
C GLY A 168 -10.52 17.69 9.18
N PRO A 169 -10.67 18.88 9.79
CA PRO A 169 -10.50 19.12 11.24
C PRO A 169 -11.57 18.43 12.15
N GLY A 170 -11.66 17.10 12.11
CA GLY A 170 -12.67 16.31 12.79
C GLY A 170 -12.31 14.84 13.02
N ALA A 171 -11.05 14.42 12.82
CA ALA A 171 -10.62 13.03 13.04
C ALA A 171 -9.52 12.88 14.11
N GLY A 172 -9.32 13.90 14.95
CA GLY A 172 -8.35 13.90 16.05
C GLY A 172 -9.02 13.80 17.42
N ALA A 173 -9.83 12.77 17.69
CA ALA A 173 -10.38 12.55 19.03
C ALA A 173 -10.78 11.10 19.31
N VAL A 174 -9.95 10.11 18.95
CA VAL A 174 -10.06 8.77 19.57
C VAL A 174 -8.66 8.15 19.73
N SER A 175 -7.84 8.74 20.59
CA SER A 175 -6.74 8.02 21.22
C SER A 175 -6.35 8.75 22.51
N GLY A 176 -6.88 8.26 23.64
CA GLY A 176 -6.48 8.71 24.96
C GLY A 176 -7.63 8.94 25.92
N ALA A 177 -8.20 7.86 26.47
CA ALA A 177 -8.77 7.85 27.83
C ALA A 177 -9.20 6.43 28.17
N GLY A 178 -8.48 5.79 29.09
CA GLY A 178 -8.81 4.44 29.55
C GLY A 178 -7.74 3.78 30.42
N ARG A 179 -6.88 4.57 31.07
CA ARG A 179 -6.13 4.13 32.25
C ARG A 179 -6.54 5.10 33.36
N LEU A 180 -7.36 4.62 34.30
CA LEU A 180 -7.49 5.25 35.60
C LEU A 180 -6.77 4.37 36.63
N PRO A 181 -6.02 4.98 37.55
CA PRO A 181 -5.55 4.34 38.78
C PRO A 181 -6.65 4.38 39.85
N GLY A 182 -6.61 3.41 40.75
CA GLY A 182 -7.51 3.24 41.89
C GLY A 182 -7.43 1.81 42.40
#